data_AF-A0A0N4ZSJ0-F1
#
_entry.id   AF-A0A0N4ZSJ0-F1
#
_cell.length_a   1.000
_cell.length_b   1.000
_cell.length_c   1.000
_cell.angle_alpha   90.00
_cell.angle_beta   90.00
_cell.angle_gamma   90.00
#
_symmetry.space_group_name_H-M   'P 1'
#
loop_
_entity.id
_entity.type
_entity.pdbx_description
1 polymer ?
#
loop_
_entity_poly.entity_id
_entity_poly.type
_entity_poly.pdbx_seq_one_letter_code
_entity_poly.pdbx_strand_id
1 'polypeptide(L)'
;MIPKLNIKFPLLKPYGTILTWRSIFSIGLVITNLLGGYRCPKMYSFSSNDVIFSTWSSFSLISHTFNFQKNLTNKPSSYFYIPYAYFDFIIGIFASLYYLFESSMCIVCISNTYYYVGTLTLIFQILSFIMSTGAGCLYGYYSLLLHVQTQNIKDLPVKDMVVMGDKISYITPSENFEKQDFNESKI
;
A
#
# COMPACT_ATOMS: atom_id res chain seq x y z
N MET A 1 -19.38 14.88 -6.91
CA MET A 1 -18.19 15.75 -6.72
C MET A 1 -17.04 15.10 -7.47
N ILE A 2 -16.53 15.70 -8.55
CA ILE A 2 -15.46 15.10 -9.36
C ILE A 2 -14.16 15.16 -8.53
N PRO A 3 -13.49 14.02 -8.29
CA PRO A 3 -12.22 14.02 -7.59
C PRO A 3 -11.16 14.81 -8.38
N LYS A 4 -10.47 15.74 -7.71
CA LYS A 4 -9.36 16.50 -8.32
C LYS A 4 -8.17 15.57 -8.50
N LEU A 5 -7.70 15.41 -9.74
CA LEU A 5 -6.54 14.58 -10.09
C LEU A 5 -5.25 15.12 -9.44
N ASN A 6 -4.50 14.24 -8.76
CA ASN A 6 -3.21 14.55 -8.13
C ASN A 6 -2.05 13.90 -8.89
N ILE A 7 -1.70 14.49 -10.04
CA ILE A 7 -0.62 14.01 -10.92
C ILE A 7 0.75 14.00 -10.22
N LYS A 8 0.92 14.79 -9.16
CA LYS A 8 2.18 14.84 -8.40
C LYS A 8 2.34 13.67 -7.45
N PHE A 9 1.27 12.92 -7.14
CA PHE A 9 1.30 11.84 -6.15
C PHE A 9 2.39 10.79 -6.39
N PRO A 10 2.61 10.25 -7.60
CA PRO A 10 3.67 9.26 -7.86
C PRO A 10 5.08 9.70 -7.43
N LEU A 11 5.32 11.01 -7.38
CA LEU A 11 6.60 11.61 -7.00
C LEU A 11 6.66 12.06 -5.53
N LEU A 12 5.55 11.98 -4.79
CA LEU A 12 5.50 12.34 -3.37
C LEU A 12 6.19 11.27 -2.52
N LYS A 13 7.19 11.68 -1.74
CA LYS A 13 7.88 10.81 -0.78
C LYS A 13 7.14 10.75 0.56
N PRO A 14 7.22 9.64 1.31
CA PRO A 14 7.80 8.36 0.89
C PRO A 14 6.81 7.50 0.08
N TYR A 15 5.51 7.66 0.33
CA TYR A 15 4.48 6.73 -0.12
C TYR A 15 4.29 6.65 -1.64
N GLY A 16 4.14 7.79 -2.31
CA GLY A 16 3.89 7.82 -3.75
C GLY A 16 5.01 7.18 -4.57
N THR A 17 6.26 7.46 -4.19
CA THR A 17 7.43 6.83 -4.82
C THR A 17 7.44 5.32 -4.62
N ILE A 18 7.13 4.84 -3.41
CA ILE A 18 7.11 3.40 -3.11
C ILE A 18 6.00 2.69 -3.87
N LEU A 19 4.78 3.23 -3.89
CA LEU A 19 3.67 2.66 -4.68
C LEU A 19 4.00 2.60 -6.17
N THR A 20 4.64 3.64 -6.69
CA THR A 20 5.03 3.71 -8.10
C THR A 20 6.02 2.60 -8.43
N TRP A 21 7.09 2.47 -7.64
CA TRP A 21 8.05 1.38 -7.82
C TRP A 21 7.40 0.01 -7.63
N ARG A 22 6.53 -0.17 -6.63
CA ARG A 22 5.79 -1.41 -6.41
C ARG A 22 4.99 -1.81 -7.66
N SER A 23 4.36 -0.84 -8.31
CA SER A 23 3.63 -1.06 -9.57
C SER A 23 4.58 -1.41 -10.73
N ILE A 24 5.70 -0.70 -10.88
CA ILE A 24 6.68 -0.96 -11.94
C ILE A 24 7.26 -2.37 -11.81
N PHE A 25 7.69 -2.77 -10.61
CA PHE A 25 8.27 -4.07 -10.35
C PHE A 25 7.26 -5.22 -10.56
N SER A 26 6.01 -5.05 -10.09
CA SER A 26 4.97 -6.08 -10.29
C SER A 26 4.51 -6.21 -11.74
N ILE A 27 4.35 -5.10 -12.49
CA ILE A 27 4.06 -5.15 -13.93
C ILE A 27 5.25 -5.74 -14.70
N GLY A 28 6.47 -5.32 -14.36
CA GLY A 28 7.70 -5.86 -14.94
C GLY A 28 7.79 -7.37 -14.78
N LEU A 29 7.46 -7.88 -13.59
CA LEU A 29 7.44 -9.31 -13.30
C LEU A 29 6.43 -10.08 -14.15
N VAL A 30 5.21 -9.56 -14.32
CA VAL A 30 4.20 -10.18 -15.20
C VAL A 30 4.73 -10.27 -16.62
N ILE A 31 5.34 -9.19 -17.13
CA ILE A 31 5.92 -9.18 -18.48
C ILE A 31 7.05 -10.21 -18.61
N THR A 32 7.97 -10.28 -17.63
CA THR A 32 9.08 -11.24 -17.66
C THR A 32 8.60 -12.68 -17.56
N ASN A 33 7.59 -12.95 -16.73
CA ASN A 33 7.00 -14.28 -16.59
C ASN A 33 6.20 -14.67 -17.84
N LEU A 34 5.55 -13.74 -18.54
CA LEU A 34 4.90 -14.03 -19.84
C LEU A 34 5.93 -14.35 -20.93
N LEU A 35 7.04 -13.59 -21.00
CA LEU A 35 8.06 -13.76 -22.02
C LEU A 35 9.00 -14.96 -21.75
N GLY A 36 9.20 -15.35 -20.49
CA GLY A 36 10.15 -16.39 -20.08
C GLY A 36 9.55 -17.60 -19.36
N GLY A 37 8.30 -17.51 -18.88
CA GLY A 37 7.70 -18.49 -17.96
C GLY A 37 7.35 -19.84 -18.58
N TYR A 38 7.16 -19.92 -19.91
CA TYR A 38 6.93 -21.20 -20.59
C TYR A 38 8.10 -22.18 -20.45
N ARG A 39 9.29 -21.71 -20.07
CA ARG A 39 10.50 -22.55 -19.90
C ARG A 39 10.72 -23.06 -18.48
N CYS A 40 10.00 -22.52 -17.47
CA CYS A 40 9.97 -23.09 -16.13
C CYS A 40 8.51 -23.31 -15.69
N PRO A 41 7.95 -24.52 -15.85
CA PRO A 41 6.54 -24.81 -15.57
C PRO A 41 6.09 -24.41 -14.16
N LYS A 42 7.02 -24.46 -13.19
CA LYS A 42 6.77 -24.01 -11.82
C LYS A 42 6.41 -22.52 -11.77
N MET A 43 7.10 -21.67 -12.53
CA MET A 43 6.85 -20.21 -12.58
C MET A 43 5.53 -19.87 -13.26
N TYR A 44 5.09 -20.70 -14.22
CA TYR A 44 3.78 -20.50 -14.85
C TYR A 44 2.63 -20.57 -13.83
N SER A 45 2.76 -21.39 -12.78
CA SER A 45 1.75 -21.48 -11.71
C SER A 45 1.62 -20.19 -10.88
N PHE A 46 2.68 -19.36 -10.83
CA PHE A 46 2.71 -18.07 -10.13
C PHE A 46 2.05 -16.95 -10.96
N SER A 47 2.04 -17.07 -12.30
CA SER A 47 1.59 -16.02 -13.22
C SER A 47 0.18 -15.46 -12.92
N SER A 48 -0.76 -16.30 -12.49
CA SER A 48 -2.12 -15.84 -12.12
C SER A 48 -2.11 -14.90 -10.93
N ASN A 49 -1.34 -15.21 -9.89
CA ASN A 49 -1.19 -14.40 -8.69
C ASN A 49 -0.39 -13.12 -8.98
N ASP A 50 0.61 -13.19 -9.86
CA ASP A 50 1.37 -12.00 -10.29
C ASP A 50 0.45 -10.96 -10.94
N VAL A 51 -0.48 -11.42 -11.78
CA VAL A 51 -1.48 -10.56 -12.42
C VAL A 51 -2.41 -9.95 -11.38
N ILE A 52 -2.86 -10.73 -10.39
CA ILE A 52 -3.72 -10.23 -9.30
C ILE A 52 -3.01 -9.14 -8.50
N PHE A 53 -1.78 -9.39 -8.04
CA PHE A 53 -1.03 -8.42 -7.25
C PHE A 53 -0.59 -7.19 -8.07
N SER A 54 -0.26 -7.37 -9.36
CA SER A 54 0.04 -6.25 -10.26
C SER A 54 -1.18 -5.36 -10.50
N THR A 55 -2.36 -5.98 -10.70
CA THR A 55 -3.64 -5.27 -10.84
C THR A 55 -3.97 -4.51 -9.57
N TRP A 56 -3.79 -5.13 -8.40
CA TRP A 56 -4.00 -4.47 -7.12
C TRP A 56 -3.04 -3.29 -6.92
N SER A 57 -1.75 -3.46 -7.21
CA SER A 57 -0.77 -2.36 -7.09
C SER A 57 -1.14 -1.17 -7.96
N SER A 58 -1.56 -1.44 -9.19
CA SER A 58 -1.99 -0.43 -10.15
C SER A 58 -3.27 0.27 -9.67
N PHE A 59 -4.25 -0.49 -9.19
CA PHE A 59 -5.48 0.04 -8.63
C PHE A 59 -5.23 0.93 -7.40
N SER A 60 -4.30 0.53 -6.52
CA SER A 60 -3.88 1.32 -5.35
C SER A 60 -3.17 2.62 -5.76
N LEU A 61 -2.27 2.58 -6.75
CA LEU A 61 -1.64 3.79 -7.29
C LEU A 61 -2.65 4.74 -7.94
N ILE A 62 -3.58 4.21 -8.73
CA ILE A 62 -4.66 4.96 -9.37
C ILE A 62 -5.55 5.57 -8.29
N SER A 63 -5.94 4.81 -7.28
CA SER A 63 -6.79 5.27 -6.18
C SER A 63 -6.19 6.48 -5.45
N HIS A 64 -4.89 6.47 -5.22
CA HIS A 64 -4.19 7.63 -4.68
C HIS A 64 -4.09 8.80 -5.66
N THR A 65 -3.85 8.52 -6.95
CA THR A 65 -3.75 9.57 -7.98
C THR A 65 -5.08 10.32 -8.17
N PHE A 66 -6.21 9.62 -8.07
CA PHE A 66 -7.54 10.21 -8.09
C PHE A 66 -7.99 10.78 -6.72
N ASN A 67 -7.10 10.85 -5.72
CA ASN A 67 -7.46 11.30 -4.37
C ASN A 67 -8.66 10.53 -3.77
N PHE A 68 -8.90 9.28 -4.17
CA PHE A 68 -9.86 8.41 -3.48
C PHE A 68 -9.34 8.07 -2.07
N GLN A 69 -8.01 8.08 -1.90
CA GLN A 69 -7.34 8.04 -0.60
C GLN A 69 -6.62 9.37 -0.32
N LYS A 70 -7.31 10.30 0.36
CA LYS A 70 -6.84 11.68 0.59
C LYS A 70 -5.69 11.86 1.62
N ASN A 71 -5.13 10.82 2.25
CA ASN A 71 -4.30 10.98 3.47
C ASN A 71 -2.97 10.24 3.58
N LEU A 72 -2.13 10.30 2.53
CA LEU A 72 -0.71 9.99 2.70
C LEU A 72 0.18 11.25 2.70
N THR A 73 -0.42 12.44 2.80
CA THR A 73 0.27 13.73 2.93
C THR A 73 0.44 14.11 4.40
N ASN A 74 1.62 14.64 4.76
CA ASN A 74 2.04 15.11 6.10
C ASN A 74 1.21 16.26 6.72
N LYS A 75 -0.05 16.45 6.33
CA LYS A 75 -0.92 17.52 6.83
C LYS A 75 -1.92 16.97 7.87
N PRO A 76 -2.02 17.57 9.06
CA PRO A 76 -2.67 16.96 10.24
C PRO A 76 -4.21 17.08 10.28
N SER A 77 -4.93 17.06 9.16
CA SER A 77 -6.37 17.42 9.17
C SER A 77 -7.25 16.67 8.19
N SER A 78 -6.96 15.41 7.86
CA SER A 78 -7.84 14.65 6.96
C SER A 78 -7.88 13.15 7.27
N TYR A 79 -9.07 12.57 7.05
CA TYR A 79 -9.44 11.20 7.40
C TYR A 79 -8.86 10.14 6.46
N PHE A 80 -8.10 9.18 7.03
CA PHE A 80 -7.85 7.90 6.36
C PHE A 80 -9.19 7.26 5.96
N TYR A 81 -9.29 6.74 4.74
CA TYR A 81 -10.26 5.66 4.50
C TYR A 81 -9.66 4.41 5.16
N ILE A 82 -9.87 4.28 6.48
CA ILE A 82 -9.34 3.23 7.35
C ILE A 82 -9.51 1.82 6.73
N PRO A 83 -10.63 1.48 6.05
CA PRO A 83 -10.78 0.16 5.43
C PRO A 83 -9.79 -0.09 4.29
N TYR A 84 -9.53 0.91 3.44
CA TYR A 84 -8.69 0.71 2.25
C TYR A 84 -7.23 0.48 2.64
N ALA A 85 -6.70 1.29 3.56
CA ALA A 85 -5.34 1.13 4.05
C ALA A 85 -5.14 -0.20 4.77
N TYR A 86 -6.17 -0.69 5.46
CA TYR A 86 -6.17 -2.02 6.06
C TYR A 86 -6.11 -3.14 5.02
N PHE A 87 -6.89 -3.03 3.93
CA PHE A 87 -6.78 -3.97 2.81
C PHE A 87 -5.40 -3.91 2.13
N ASP A 88 -4.88 -2.71 1.88
CA ASP A 88 -3.55 -2.51 1.31
C ASP A 88 -2.44 -3.09 2.20
N PHE A 89 -2.61 -3.01 3.52
CA PHE A 89 -1.70 -3.64 4.50
C PHE A 89 -1.77 -5.17 4.46
N ILE A 90 -2.97 -5.75 4.51
CA ILE A 90 -3.15 -7.21 4.46
C ILE A 90 -2.59 -7.76 3.15
N ILE A 91 -3.01 -7.19 2.03
CA ILE A 91 -2.55 -7.60 0.71
C ILE A 91 -1.05 -7.39 0.60
N GLY A 92 -0.51 -6.32 1.19
CA GLY A 92 0.92 -6.08 1.21
C GLY A 92 1.74 -7.12 1.96
N ILE A 93 1.25 -7.61 3.10
CA ILE A 93 1.89 -8.73 3.82
C ILE A 93 1.85 -10.00 2.97
N PHE A 94 0.67 -10.38 2.45
CA PHE A 94 0.53 -11.59 1.65
C PHE A 94 1.36 -11.53 0.36
N ALA A 95 1.34 -10.40 -0.35
CA ALA A 95 2.14 -10.18 -1.55
C ALA A 95 3.64 -10.24 -1.23
N SER A 96 4.08 -9.67 -0.11
CA SER A 96 5.50 -9.73 0.30
C SER A 96 5.98 -11.17 0.52
N LEU A 97 5.20 -11.97 1.26
CA LEU A 97 5.49 -13.39 1.47
C LEU A 97 5.46 -14.17 0.16
N TYR A 98 4.43 -13.94 -0.66
CA TYR A 98 4.28 -14.57 -1.97
C TYR A 98 5.49 -14.32 -2.87
N TYR A 99 5.92 -13.06 -3.02
CA TYR A 99 7.06 -12.71 -3.85
C TYR A 99 8.40 -13.21 -3.31
N LEU A 100 8.52 -13.41 -1.99
CA LEU A 100 9.68 -14.10 -1.40
C LEU A 100 9.69 -15.60 -1.77
N PHE A 101 8.54 -16.26 -1.79
CA PHE A 101 8.46 -17.63 -2.28
C PHE A 101 8.75 -17.72 -3.78
N GLU A 102 8.21 -16.81 -4.58
CA GLU A 102 8.46 -16.77 -6.02
C GLU A 102 9.94 -16.50 -6.35
N SER A 103 10.59 -15.57 -5.62
CA SER A 103 12.02 -15.30 -5.82
C SER A 103 12.88 -16.53 -5.46
N SER A 104 12.51 -17.28 -4.43
CA SER A 104 13.17 -18.55 -4.11
C SER A 104 12.99 -19.60 -5.23
N MET A 105 11.82 -19.64 -5.87
CA MET A 105 11.57 -20.52 -7.01
C MET A 105 12.34 -20.08 -8.26
N CYS A 106 12.54 -18.76 -8.48
CA CYS A 106 13.42 -18.26 -9.53
C CYS A 106 14.83 -18.85 -9.39
N ILE A 107 15.38 -18.88 -8.17
CA ILE A 107 16.72 -19.44 -7.91
C ILE A 107 16.76 -20.93 -8.29
N VAL A 108 15.75 -21.71 -7.87
CA VAL A 108 15.65 -23.13 -8.21
C VAL A 108 15.53 -23.33 -9.72
N CYS A 109 14.76 -22.49 -10.42
CA CYS A 109 14.70 -22.52 -11.89
C CYS A 109 16.09 -22.21 -12.47
N ILE A 110 16.77 -21.14 -12.05
CA ILE A 110 18.11 -20.78 -12.54
C ILE A 110 19.09 -21.95 -12.41
N SER A 111 19.15 -22.59 -11.23
CA SER A 111 20.06 -23.72 -10.98
C SER A 111 19.79 -24.93 -11.89
N ASN A 112 18.51 -25.25 -12.15
CA ASN A 112 18.14 -26.36 -13.04
C ASN A 112 18.32 -26.02 -14.53
N THR A 113 18.23 -24.74 -14.88
CA THR A 113 18.22 -24.25 -16.26
C THR A 113 19.64 -23.95 -16.77
N TYR A 114 20.60 -23.72 -15.86
CA TYR A 114 21.99 -23.34 -16.15
C TYR A 114 22.72 -24.30 -17.10
N TYR A 115 22.34 -25.58 -17.11
CA TYR A 115 23.01 -26.61 -17.90
C TYR A 115 22.43 -26.83 -19.31
N TYR A 116 21.20 -26.38 -19.61
CA TYR A 116 20.47 -26.87 -20.78
C TYR A 116 19.76 -25.82 -21.63
N VAL A 117 19.77 -24.52 -21.26
CA VAL A 117 18.96 -23.51 -21.96
C VAL A 117 19.76 -22.26 -22.31
N GLY A 118 19.53 -21.71 -23.51
CA GLY A 118 20.27 -20.58 -24.06
C GLY A 118 20.18 -19.29 -23.23
N THR A 119 21.20 -18.43 -23.38
CA THR A 119 21.50 -17.19 -22.64
C THR A 119 20.30 -16.27 -22.41
N LEU A 120 19.40 -16.17 -23.39
CA LEU A 120 18.20 -15.32 -23.31
C LEU A 120 17.22 -15.78 -22.21
N THR A 121 17.15 -17.08 -21.92
CA THR A 121 16.31 -17.61 -20.82
C THR A 121 16.90 -17.26 -19.47
N LEU A 122 18.22 -17.39 -19.33
CA LEU A 122 18.93 -17.03 -18.12
C LEU A 122 18.70 -15.55 -17.78
N ILE A 123 18.76 -14.67 -18.78
CA ILE A 123 18.48 -13.24 -18.61
C ILE A 123 17.07 -13.00 -18.08
N PHE A 124 16.05 -13.63 -18.68
CA PHE A 124 14.67 -13.48 -18.19
C PHE A 124 14.48 -14.02 -16.77
N GLN A 125 15.11 -15.15 -16.42
CA GLN A 125 15.02 -15.72 -15.07
C GLN A 125 15.69 -14.84 -14.02
N ILE A 126 16.86 -14.26 -14.34
CA ILE A 126 17.52 -13.27 -13.47
C ILE A 126 16.66 -12.02 -13.33
N LEU A 127 16.03 -11.56 -14.41
CA LEU A 127 15.15 -10.40 -14.36
C LEU A 127 13.90 -10.68 -13.53
N SER A 128 13.25 -11.85 -13.68
CA SER A 128 12.14 -12.28 -12.81
C SER A 128 12.56 -12.36 -11.35
N PHE A 129 13.78 -12.83 -11.05
CA PHE A 129 14.32 -12.86 -9.68
C PHE A 129 14.46 -11.44 -9.09
N ILE A 130 15.05 -10.51 -9.85
CA ILE A 130 15.20 -9.11 -9.41
C ILE A 130 13.83 -8.46 -9.24
N MET A 131 12.90 -8.70 -10.16
CA MET A 131 11.57 -8.09 -10.14
C MET A 131 10.72 -8.61 -8.97
N SER A 132 10.69 -9.92 -8.74
CA SER A 132 9.99 -10.54 -7.60
C SER A 132 10.58 -10.11 -6.27
N THR A 133 11.91 -10.13 -6.12
CA THR A 133 12.58 -9.67 -4.89
C THR A 133 12.29 -8.19 -4.62
N GLY A 134 12.41 -7.33 -5.63
CA GLY A 134 12.13 -5.90 -5.51
C GLY A 134 10.67 -5.64 -5.16
N ALA A 135 9.72 -6.32 -5.81
CA ALA A 135 8.30 -6.24 -5.48
C ALA A 135 8.03 -6.66 -4.03
N GLY A 136 8.56 -7.82 -3.60
CA GLY A 136 8.39 -8.34 -2.24
C GLY A 136 8.90 -7.38 -1.16
N CYS A 137 10.08 -6.79 -1.38
CA CYS A 137 10.65 -5.77 -0.49
C CYS A 137 9.79 -4.49 -0.45
N LEU A 138 9.31 -4.00 -1.58
CA LEU A 138 8.49 -2.79 -1.65
C LEU A 138 7.12 -2.98 -1.00
N TYR A 139 6.49 -4.15 -1.19
CA TYR A 139 5.25 -4.52 -0.52
C TYR A 139 5.43 -4.62 1.00
N GLY A 140 6.49 -5.27 1.47
CA GLY A 140 6.80 -5.38 2.89
C GLY A 140 7.11 -4.02 3.52
N TYR A 141 7.95 -3.21 2.85
CA TYR A 141 8.31 -1.88 3.34
C TYR A 141 7.13 -0.92 3.38
N TYR A 142 6.27 -0.94 2.36
CA TYR A 142 5.03 -0.15 2.35
C TYR A 142 4.09 -0.55 3.50
N SER A 143 3.94 -1.84 3.76
CA SER A 143 3.13 -2.36 4.87
C SER A 143 3.70 -1.92 6.22
N LEU A 144 5.02 -1.94 6.38
CA LEU A 144 5.69 -1.44 7.59
C LEU A 144 5.44 0.07 7.79
N LEU A 145 5.52 0.87 6.73
CA LEU A 145 5.22 2.30 6.81
C LEU A 145 3.76 2.56 7.21
N LEU A 146 2.81 1.80 6.65
CA LEU A 146 1.41 1.89 7.08
C LEU A 146 1.26 1.54 8.57
N HIS A 147 1.92 0.48 9.04
CA HIS A 147 1.89 0.08 10.44
C HIS A 147 2.45 1.17 11.37
N VAL A 148 3.65 1.69 11.07
CA VAL A 148 4.27 2.77 11.86
C VAL A 148 3.40 4.03 11.85
N GLN A 149 2.77 4.34 10.71
CA GLN A 149 1.86 5.47 10.63
C GLN A 149 0.64 5.26 11.54
N THR A 150 0.03 4.06 11.55
CA THR A 150 -1.12 3.78 12.43
C THR A 150 -0.79 3.85 13.92
N GLN A 151 0.41 3.45 14.34
CA GLN A 151 0.84 3.53 15.74
C GLN A 151 1.14 4.96 16.20
N ASN A 152 1.53 5.85 15.28
CA ASN A 152 1.86 7.24 15.57
C ASN A 152 0.66 8.20 15.47
N ILE A 153 -0.56 7.71 15.22
CA ILE A 153 -1.78 8.54 15.26
C ILE A 153 -2.12 8.79 16.74
N LYS A 154 -1.41 9.72 17.38
CA LYS A 154 -1.68 10.12 18.77
C LYS A 154 -2.94 10.98 18.89
N ASP A 155 -3.39 11.63 17.82
CA ASP A 155 -4.59 12.45 17.82
C ASP A 155 -5.33 12.27 16.50
N LEU A 156 -6.40 11.46 16.50
CA LEU A 156 -7.39 11.54 15.43
C LEU A 156 -8.17 12.84 15.67
N PRO A 157 -8.14 13.83 14.76
CA PRO A 157 -9.07 14.95 14.85
C PRO A 157 -10.47 14.39 14.60
N VAL A 158 -11.19 14.08 15.67
CA VAL A 158 -12.60 13.71 15.61
C VAL A 158 -13.37 15.00 15.41
N LYS A 159 -13.91 15.20 14.20
CA LYS A 159 -14.66 16.41 13.86
C LYS A 159 -15.98 16.43 14.60
N ASP A 160 -16.63 15.27 14.69
CA ASP A 160 -17.91 15.09 15.38
C ASP A 160 -17.87 13.76 16.14
N MET A 161 -18.19 13.80 17.45
CA MET A 161 -18.36 12.61 18.29
C MET A 161 -19.71 12.71 18.99
N VAL A 162 -20.56 11.71 18.83
CA VAL A 162 -21.77 11.57 19.65
C VAL A 162 -21.41 10.69 20.84
N VAL A 163 -21.37 11.28 22.02
CA VAL A 163 -21.11 10.57 23.28
C VAL A 163 -22.43 10.30 23.97
N MET A 164 -22.70 9.04 24.34
CA MET A 164 -23.86 8.70 25.17
C MET A 164 -23.65 9.26 26.59
N GLY A 165 -24.61 10.06 27.07
CA GLY A 165 -24.52 10.76 28.35
C GLY A 165 -24.27 9.83 29.54
N ASP A 166 -24.82 8.62 29.51
CA ASP A 166 -24.69 7.61 30.58
C ASP A 166 -23.24 7.12 30.80
N LYS A 167 -22.32 7.38 29.86
CA LYS A 167 -20.92 6.95 29.93
C LYS A 167 -19.94 8.07 30.29
N ILE A 168 -20.41 9.28 30.56
CA ILE A 168 -19.56 10.42 30.89
C ILE A 168 -19.41 10.49 32.42
N SER A 169 -18.20 10.25 32.95
CA SER A 169 -17.95 10.33 34.39
C SER A 169 -17.76 11.76 34.89
N TYR A 170 -17.11 12.61 34.09
CA TYR A 170 -16.94 14.04 34.37
C TYR A 170 -16.56 14.78 33.07
N ILE A 171 -16.88 16.07 33.03
CA ILE A 171 -16.46 16.97 31.96
C ILE A 171 -15.50 17.98 32.59
N THR A 172 -14.28 18.09 32.06
CA THR A 172 -13.36 19.14 32.45
C THR A 172 -13.67 20.37 31.59
N PRO A 173 -14.27 21.44 32.15
CA PRO A 173 -14.50 22.66 31.38
C PRO A 173 -13.14 23.24 30.95
N SER A 174 -13.06 23.75 29.72
CA SER A 174 -11.88 24.51 29.31
C SER A 174 -11.92 25.89 29.98
N GLU A 175 -10.76 26.45 30.32
CA GLU A 175 -10.60 27.75 30.98
C GLU A 175 -11.30 28.92 30.25
N ASN A 176 -11.77 28.71 29.01
CA ASN A 176 -12.49 29.70 28.22
C ASN A 176 -14.01 29.68 28.43
N PHE A 177 -14.58 28.72 29.17
CA PHE A 177 -16.03 28.66 29.43
C PHE A 177 -16.52 29.66 30.48
N GLU A 178 -15.64 30.23 31.31
CA GLU A 178 -16.02 31.23 32.33
C GLU A 178 -16.39 32.60 31.73
N LYS A 179 -16.22 32.82 30.43
CA LYS A 179 -16.52 34.12 29.77
C LYS A 179 -17.80 34.14 28.94
N GLN A 180 -18.51 33.03 28.79
CA GLN A 180 -19.85 33.05 28.23
C GLN A 180 -20.85 33.13 29.37
N ASP A 181 -20.97 34.35 29.91
CA ASP A 181 -22.06 34.76 30.76
C ASP A 181 -23.39 34.28 30.15
N PHE A 182 -24.13 33.52 30.96
CA PHE A 182 -25.56 33.33 30.81
C PHE A 182 -26.24 34.71 30.93
N ASN A 183 -26.19 35.50 29.86
CA ASN A 183 -27.19 36.55 29.62
C ASN A 183 -28.47 35.85 29.16
N GLU A 184 -29.10 35.13 30.10
CA GLU A 184 -30.52 34.88 30.01
C GLU A 184 -31.23 36.23 30.14
N SER A 185 -31.62 36.76 28.99
CA SER A 185 -32.61 37.81 28.87
C SER A 185 -33.89 37.35 29.58
N LYS A 186 -34.09 37.82 30.81
CA LYS A 186 -35.42 37.93 31.40
C LYS A 186 -36.20 38.98 30.60
N ILE A 187 -37.11 38.49 29.78
CA ILE A 187 -38.35 39.20 29.37
C ILE A 187 -39.32 39.10 30.54
#